data_AF-A0A1V5NHM2-F1
#
_entry.id   AF-A0A1V5NHM2-F1
#
_cell.length_a   1.000
_cell.length_b   1.000
_cell.length_c   1.000
_cell.angle_alpha   90.00
_cell.angle_beta   90.00
_cell.angle_gamma   90.00
#
_symmetry.space_group_name_H-M   'P 1'
#
loop_
_entity.id
_entity.type
_entity.pdbx_description
1 polymer ?
#
loop_
_entity_poly.entity_id
_entity_poly.type
_entity_poly.pdbx_seq_one_letter_code
_entity_poly.pdbx_strand_id
1 'polypeptide(L)'
;MKSMKQTAAALAIAATLACGGECPVCAEQPVEGTAAPRGKDETVTIDIASRCGDIGERVAKLAPVEMKVDLSFLSRNEKRALGKLIEAAVLIDEIFFNQTYHLNNEFRAAIRNAKDLDPKFAEYFEIMAGPFDRIDGDRPFIGSLSRPKTSNLYPVDMTREELETWMKAHPADEQAFKSNFTVIVRKGGKLVAVPYSEVYKTWLEPAAELLREAAVLCGNDSLKKFLRSRAAAFASNDYYQSDIDWMDVADSPIDVTIGPYEVYEDRMFGYKAAFEAFITVVNPEESKKLQVYQNYLKELDENLPMPAGAKWIRDRYESPIRVVDVIGTGGQPAERRAGAPGEGQQAGSAEEHHDRQV
;
A
#
# COMPACT_ATOMS: atom_id res chain seq x y z
N MET A 1 12.97 -17.23 -44.43
CA MET A 1 14.44 -17.36 -44.52
C MET A 1 15.02 -16.35 -43.53
N LYS A 2 15.80 -16.64 -42.48
CA LYS A 2 16.55 -17.80 -41.98
C LYS A 2 16.49 -17.76 -40.44
N SER A 3 16.42 -18.94 -39.81
CA SER A 3 16.48 -19.15 -38.36
C SER A 3 17.86 -18.84 -37.79
N MET A 4 17.94 -18.23 -36.61
CA MET A 4 19.15 -18.26 -35.77
C MET A 4 19.05 -19.45 -34.81
N LYS A 5 19.93 -20.42 -35.03
CA LYS A 5 20.10 -21.62 -34.21
C LYS A 5 20.96 -21.30 -33.00
N GLN A 6 20.53 -21.85 -31.86
CA GLN A 6 21.32 -22.03 -30.65
C GLN A 6 22.51 -22.96 -30.94
N THR A 7 23.66 -22.66 -30.35
CA THR A 7 24.75 -23.63 -30.16
C THR A 7 25.22 -23.54 -28.72
N ALA A 8 24.74 -24.49 -27.91
CA ALA A 8 25.39 -24.93 -26.70
C ALA A 8 26.45 -25.98 -27.09
N ALA A 9 27.66 -25.86 -26.55
CA ALA A 9 28.66 -26.90 -26.59
C ALA A 9 29.04 -27.25 -25.15
N ALA A 10 28.73 -28.49 -24.78
CA ALA A 10 29.08 -29.10 -23.52
C ALA A 10 30.54 -29.58 -23.53
N LEU A 11 31.19 -29.54 -22.37
CA LEU A 11 32.30 -30.43 -22.08
C LEU A 11 32.14 -30.96 -20.65
N ALA A 12 31.92 -32.27 -20.56
CA ALA A 12 31.84 -33.04 -19.33
C ALA A 12 33.15 -33.80 -19.12
N ILE A 13 33.65 -33.83 -17.88
CA ILE A 13 34.57 -34.86 -17.39
C ILE A 13 33.97 -35.43 -16.11
N ALA A 14 33.85 -36.75 -16.09
CA ALA A 14 33.26 -37.55 -15.02
C ALA A 14 34.32 -37.98 -13.98
N ALA A 15 33.88 -38.13 -12.73
CA ALA A 15 34.41 -39.14 -11.82
C ALA A 15 33.35 -39.53 -10.78
N THR A 16 33.02 -40.82 -10.79
CA THR A 16 32.08 -41.56 -9.95
C THR A 16 32.61 -41.81 -8.54
N LEU A 17 31.74 -41.78 -7.53
CA LEU A 17 31.71 -42.79 -6.46
C LEU A 17 30.35 -42.80 -5.76
N ALA A 18 29.75 -43.99 -5.71
CA ALA A 18 28.48 -44.29 -5.09
C ALA A 18 28.64 -44.44 -3.57
N CYS A 19 27.64 -43.96 -2.82
CA CYS A 19 27.19 -44.59 -1.59
C CYS A 19 25.73 -44.20 -1.34
N GLY A 20 24.89 -45.21 -1.16
CA GLY A 20 23.48 -45.06 -0.84
C GLY A 20 23.27 -44.49 0.56
N GLY A 21 22.12 -43.86 0.74
CA GLY A 21 21.64 -43.33 2.00
C GLY A 21 20.37 -42.55 1.73
N GLU A 22 19.23 -43.19 1.99
CA GLU A 22 17.93 -42.55 2.06
C GLU A 22 18.01 -41.37 3.03
N CYS A 23 17.81 -40.15 2.53
CA CYS A 23 17.70 -38.96 3.36
C CYS A 23 16.21 -38.63 3.49
N PRO A 24 15.64 -38.63 4.70
CA PRO A 24 14.23 -38.32 4.89
C PRO A 24 14.01 -36.85 4.54
N VAL A 25 12.92 -36.61 3.82
CA VAL A 25 12.35 -35.30 3.56
C VAL A 25 12.19 -34.57 4.90
N CYS A 26 13.07 -33.63 5.19
CA CYS A 26 12.83 -32.62 6.20
C CYS A 26 11.72 -31.72 5.67
N ALA A 27 10.51 -31.92 6.17
CA ALA A 27 9.42 -30.98 6.03
C ALA A 27 9.87 -29.64 6.63
N GLU A 28 10.11 -28.64 5.79
CA GLU A 28 10.15 -27.25 6.23
C GLU A 28 8.77 -26.89 6.77
N GLN A 29 8.71 -26.67 8.09
CA GLN A 29 7.51 -26.17 8.74
C GLN A 29 7.24 -24.72 8.28
N PRO A 30 5.97 -24.30 8.18
CA PRO A 30 5.64 -22.91 7.86
C PRO A 30 6.17 -22.02 9.00
N VAL A 31 7.08 -21.12 8.67
CA VAL A 31 7.59 -20.13 9.62
C VAL A 31 6.51 -19.05 9.76
N GLU A 32 5.91 -18.95 10.94
CA GLU A 32 5.01 -17.87 11.32
C GLU A 32 5.75 -16.53 11.25
N GLY A 33 5.53 -15.79 10.16
CA GLY A 33 5.90 -14.39 9.99
C GLY A 33 5.03 -13.53 10.90
N THR A 34 5.35 -13.51 12.19
CA THR A 34 4.92 -12.45 13.10
C THR A 34 5.83 -11.25 12.88
N ALA A 35 5.24 -10.06 12.79
CA ALA A 35 5.97 -8.80 12.91
C ALA A 35 7.02 -8.90 14.02
N ALA A 36 8.22 -8.36 13.78
CA ALA A 36 9.43 -8.52 14.59
C ALA A 36 9.16 -8.81 16.09
N PRO A 37 9.78 -9.84 16.69
CA PRO A 37 9.60 -10.12 18.10
C PRO A 37 10.18 -8.97 18.91
N ARG A 38 9.30 -8.08 19.40
CA ARG A 38 9.58 -7.31 20.61
C ARG A 38 9.85 -8.32 21.72
N GLY A 39 10.82 -8.04 22.59
CA GLY A 39 10.97 -8.79 23.83
C GLY A 39 9.59 -8.90 24.48
N LYS A 40 9.15 -10.13 24.76
CA LYS A 40 7.99 -10.35 25.62
C LYS A 40 8.28 -9.60 26.93
N ASP A 41 7.39 -8.69 27.34
CA ASP A 41 7.35 -7.99 28.64
C ASP A 41 7.71 -6.49 28.75
N GLU A 42 7.58 -5.66 27.70
CA GLU A 42 7.35 -4.22 27.92
C GLU A 42 6.01 -3.77 27.31
N THR A 43 4.96 -3.81 28.12
CA THR A 43 3.72 -3.07 27.85
C THR A 43 4.02 -1.57 27.95
N VAL A 44 4.25 -0.92 26.80
CA VAL A 44 4.34 0.53 26.71
C VAL A 44 2.97 1.10 27.11
N THR A 45 2.91 1.79 28.25
CA THR A 45 1.69 2.48 28.68
C THR A 45 1.63 3.83 28.00
N ILE A 46 0.60 4.05 27.17
CA ILE A 46 0.39 5.31 26.47
C ILE A 46 -0.28 6.31 27.41
N ASP A 47 0.44 7.39 27.74
CA ASP A 47 -0.13 8.53 28.46
C ASP A 47 -0.89 9.44 27.48
N ILE A 48 -2.22 9.46 27.61
CA ILE A 48 -3.11 10.34 26.84
C ILE A 48 -3.58 11.56 27.65
N ALA A 49 -3.10 11.75 28.88
CA ALA A 49 -3.43 12.90 29.70
C ALA A 49 -2.77 14.18 29.17
N SER A 50 -1.56 14.06 28.62
CA SER A 50 -0.96 15.11 27.79
C SER A 50 -1.74 15.22 26.49
N ARG A 51 -2.48 16.31 26.31
CA ARG A 51 -3.27 16.56 25.10
C ARG A 51 -3.40 18.05 24.86
N CYS A 52 -3.58 18.42 23.60
CA CYS A 52 -3.69 19.83 23.21
C CYS A 52 -5.05 20.43 23.64
N GLY A 53 -5.10 21.74 23.83
CA GLY A 53 -6.34 22.47 24.14
C GLY A 53 -7.14 22.91 22.90
N ASP A 54 -6.55 22.77 21.70
CA ASP A 54 -7.02 23.33 20.44
C ASP A 54 -7.55 22.28 19.45
N ILE A 55 -7.89 21.06 19.90
CA ILE A 55 -8.31 19.97 19.01
C ILE A 55 -9.49 20.34 18.11
N GLY A 56 -10.41 21.17 18.61
CA GLY A 56 -11.55 21.68 17.84
C GLY A 56 -11.13 22.56 16.66
N GLU A 57 -10.11 23.39 16.82
CA GLU A 57 -9.58 24.26 15.76
C GLU A 57 -8.83 23.44 14.71
N ARG A 58 -8.10 22.39 15.15
CA ARG A 58 -7.36 21.50 14.26
C ARG A 58 -8.29 20.71 13.35
N VAL A 59 -9.32 20.06 13.91
CA VAL A 59 -10.34 19.34 13.12
C VAL A 59 -11.05 20.30 12.15
N ALA A 60 -11.36 21.53 12.58
CA ALA A 60 -12.06 22.50 11.75
C ALA A 60 -11.27 22.96 10.49
N LYS A 61 -9.95 22.71 10.42
CA LYS A 61 -9.17 22.94 9.19
C LYS A 61 -9.55 21.97 8.06
N LEU A 62 -10.17 20.84 8.40
CA LEU A 62 -10.57 19.79 7.48
C LEU A 62 -12.09 19.80 7.35
N ALA A 63 -12.58 20.53 6.35
CA ALA A 63 -14.01 20.60 6.09
C ALA A 63 -14.51 19.23 5.58
N PRO A 64 -15.54 18.62 6.20
CA PRO A 64 -16.10 17.38 5.70
C PRO A 64 -16.79 17.63 4.35
N VAL A 65 -16.44 16.83 3.35
CA VAL A 65 -17.03 16.90 2.00
C VAL A 65 -17.61 15.54 1.64
N GLU A 66 -18.89 15.54 1.25
CA GLU A 66 -19.54 14.36 0.71
C GLU A 66 -19.12 14.17 -0.76
N MET A 67 -18.34 13.12 -1.03
CA MET A 67 -17.89 12.75 -2.38
C MET A 67 -19.01 12.03 -3.13
N LYS A 68 -19.86 12.78 -3.86
CA LYS A 68 -20.94 12.22 -4.69
C LYS A 68 -20.41 11.89 -6.08
N VAL A 69 -20.52 10.62 -6.47
CA VAL A 69 -20.10 10.13 -7.79
C VAL A 69 -21.27 9.41 -8.45
N ASP A 70 -21.55 9.73 -9.71
CA ASP A 70 -22.55 8.99 -10.49
C ASP A 70 -21.97 7.62 -10.88
N LEU A 71 -22.68 6.56 -10.49
CA LEU A 71 -22.33 5.17 -10.80
C LEU A 71 -23.42 4.51 -11.67
N SER A 72 -24.38 5.29 -12.18
CA SER A 72 -25.55 4.78 -12.90
C SER A 72 -25.17 4.01 -14.17
N PHE A 73 -24.06 4.38 -14.82
CA PHE A 73 -23.51 3.75 -16.02
C PHE A 73 -22.83 2.39 -15.77
N LEU A 74 -22.50 2.06 -14.53
CA LEU A 74 -21.86 0.78 -14.20
C LEU A 74 -22.90 -0.36 -14.11
N SER A 75 -22.51 -1.52 -14.62
CA SER A 75 -23.26 -2.77 -14.44
C SER A 75 -23.32 -3.19 -12.97
N ARG A 76 -24.25 -4.10 -12.66
CA ARG A 76 -24.37 -4.67 -11.30
C ARG A 76 -23.08 -5.37 -10.85
N ASN A 77 -22.35 -6.03 -11.75
CA ASN A 77 -21.13 -6.73 -11.40
C ASN A 77 -19.95 -5.76 -11.20
N GLU A 78 -19.84 -4.70 -11.99
CA GLU A 78 -18.83 -3.66 -11.79
C GLU A 78 -19.03 -2.95 -10.45
N LYS A 79 -20.27 -2.63 -10.05
CA LYS A 79 -20.56 -2.08 -8.72
C LYS A 79 -20.14 -3.02 -7.59
N ARG A 80 -20.31 -4.33 -7.78
CA ARG A 80 -19.83 -5.34 -6.82
C ARG A 80 -18.30 -5.42 -6.80
N ALA A 81 -17.65 -5.32 -7.96
CA ALA A 81 -16.19 -5.24 -8.05
C ALA A 81 -15.66 -4.02 -7.28
N LEU A 82 -16.30 -2.85 -7.43
CA LEU A 82 -15.96 -1.66 -6.66
C LEU A 82 -16.08 -1.87 -5.15
N GLY A 83 -17.14 -2.54 -4.68
CA GLY A 83 -17.27 -2.90 -3.26
C GLY A 83 -16.06 -3.69 -2.76
N LYS A 84 -15.62 -4.70 -3.52
CA LYS A 84 -14.43 -5.51 -3.19
C LYS A 84 -13.13 -4.72 -3.19
N LEU A 85 -12.99 -3.78 -4.13
CA LEU A 85 -11.84 -2.89 -4.20
C LEU A 85 -11.79 -1.91 -3.01
N ILE A 86 -12.95 -1.41 -2.57
CA ILE A 86 -13.05 -0.56 -1.38
C ILE A 86 -12.71 -1.38 -0.12
N GLU A 87 -13.22 -2.61 0.02
CA GLU A 87 -12.83 -3.52 1.12
C GLU A 87 -11.31 -3.76 1.13
N ALA A 88 -10.69 -3.94 -0.04
CA ALA A 88 -9.23 -4.08 -0.14
C ALA A 88 -8.50 -2.80 0.27
N ALA A 89 -8.98 -1.63 -0.15
CA ALA A 89 -8.41 -0.33 0.24
C ALA A 89 -8.43 -0.11 1.76
N VAL A 90 -9.45 -0.58 2.47
CA VAL A 90 -9.49 -0.54 3.95
C VAL A 90 -8.36 -1.36 4.57
N LEU A 91 -8.00 -2.50 3.98
CA LEU A 91 -6.85 -3.29 4.47
C LEU A 91 -5.51 -2.58 4.19
N ILE A 92 -5.40 -1.90 3.05
CA ILE A 92 -4.23 -1.06 2.72
C ILE A 92 -4.10 0.11 3.71
N ASP A 93 -5.22 0.69 4.15
CA ASP A 93 -5.26 1.72 5.19
C ASP A 93 -4.65 1.25 6.51
N GLU A 94 -4.98 0.03 6.95
CA GLU A 94 -4.40 -0.54 8.16
C GLU A 94 -2.88 -0.80 8.02
N ILE A 95 -2.40 -1.17 6.82
CA ILE A 95 -0.96 -1.31 6.58
C ILE A 95 -0.27 0.04 6.73
N PHE A 96 -0.76 1.08 6.05
CA PHE A 96 -0.18 2.41 6.14
C PHE A 96 -0.23 2.95 7.58
N PHE A 97 -1.35 2.78 8.27
CA PHE A 97 -1.48 3.13 9.69
C PHE A 97 -0.37 2.48 10.53
N ASN A 98 0.02 1.23 10.23
CA ASN A 98 1.14 0.57 10.90
C ASN A 98 2.52 0.99 10.37
N GLN A 99 2.65 1.48 9.14
CA GLN A 99 3.91 2.02 8.60
C GLN A 99 4.29 3.36 9.25
N THR A 100 3.30 4.16 9.62
CA THR A 100 3.51 5.55 10.03
C THR A 100 4.07 5.68 11.45
N TYR A 101 3.66 4.81 12.36
CA TYR A 101 4.16 4.84 13.74
C TYR A 101 3.99 3.50 14.46
N HIS A 102 5.03 3.06 15.17
CA HIS A 102 5.08 1.76 15.83
C HIS A 102 4.17 1.61 17.06
N LEU A 103 3.70 2.71 17.65
CA LEU A 103 2.75 2.71 18.80
C LEU A 103 1.32 3.04 18.41
N ASN A 104 1.01 3.08 17.11
CA ASN A 104 -0.29 3.51 16.65
C ASN A 104 -1.44 2.62 17.18
N ASN A 105 -1.22 1.31 17.29
CA ASN A 105 -2.24 0.40 17.83
C ASN A 105 -2.46 0.63 19.33
N GLU A 106 -1.40 0.90 20.08
CA GLU A 106 -1.43 1.21 21.50
C GLU A 106 -2.14 2.55 21.77
N PHE A 107 -1.85 3.59 20.96
CA PHE A 107 -2.58 4.86 21.01
C PHE A 107 -4.06 4.67 20.66
N ARG A 108 -4.37 3.94 19.58
CA ARG A 108 -5.76 3.66 19.17
C ARG A 108 -6.53 2.94 20.28
N ALA A 109 -5.92 1.97 20.95
CA ALA A 109 -6.52 1.27 22.08
C ALA A 109 -6.73 2.20 23.29
N ALA A 110 -5.75 3.02 23.64
CA ALA A 110 -5.86 3.99 24.73
C ALA A 110 -6.98 5.02 24.50
N ILE A 111 -7.05 5.58 23.29
CA ILE A 111 -8.10 6.52 22.86
C ILE A 111 -9.49 5.88 22.95
N ARG A 112 -9.66 4.66 22.44
CA ARG A 112 -10.94 3.93 22.49
C ARG A 112 -11.42 3.63 23.91
N ASN A 113 -10.50 3.39 24.84
CA ASN A 113 -10.82 3.07 26.23
C ASN A 113 -11.01 4.31 27.12
N ALA A 114 -10.67 5.50 26.62
CA ALA A 114 -10.80 6.75 27.36
C ALA A 114 -12.27 7.15 27.53
N LYS A 115 -12.69 7.47 28.76
CA LYS A 115 -14.08 7.83 29.08
C LYS A 115 -14.33 9.34 29.03
N ASP A 116 -13.29 10.15 29.22
CA ASP A 116 -13.33 11.61 29.36
C ASP A 116 -12.66 12.34 28.17
N LEU A 117 -12.45 11.64 27.05
CA LEU A 117 -11.79 12.20 25.89
C LEU A 117 -12.83 12.82 24.93
N ASP A 118 -12.58 14.06 24.50
CA ASP A 118 -13.36 14.68 23.42
C ASP A 118 -13.30 13.77 22.17
N PRO A 119 -14.44 13.35 21.58
CA PRO A 119 -14.48 12.49 20.40
C PRO A 119 -13.62 13.00 19.22
N LYS A 120 -13.39 14.31 19.14
CA LYS A 120 -12.53 14.92 18.13
C LYS A 120 -11.09 14.43 18.16
N PHE A 121 -10.58 13.97 19.32
CA PHE A 121 -9.26 13.35 19.38
C PHE A 121 -9.23 12.02 18.63
N ALA A 122 -10.28 11.20 18.77
CA ALA A 122 -10.37 9.94 18.04
C ALA A 122 -10.53 10.20 16.54
N GLU A 123 -11.39 11.16 16.16
CA GLU A 123 -11.56 11.59 14.77
C GLU A 123 -10.24 12.05 14.14
N TYR A 124 -9.55 13.00 14.79
CA TYR A 124 -8.31 13.56 14.26
C TYR A 124 -7.16 12.55 14.26
N PHE A 125 -7.12 11.63 15.21
CA PHE A 125 -6.15 10.52 15.24
C PHE A 125 -6.30 9.58 14.06
N GLU A 126 -7.55 9.25 13.72
CA GLU A 126 -7.81 8.45 12.55
C GLU A 126 -7.42 9.21 11.28
N ILE A 127 -7.86 10.47 11.12
CA ILE A 127 -7.47 11.33 9.99
C ILE A 127 -5.94 11.40 9.83
N MET A 128 -5.22 11.71 10.90
CA MET A 128 -3.76 11.88 10.84
C MET A 128 -2.98 10.58 10.75
N ALA A 129 -3.65 9.42 10.75
CA ALA A 129 -3.06 8.09 10.86
C ALA A 129 -2.03 8.01 12.01
N GLY A 130 -2.37 8.59 13.16
CA GLY A 130 -1.49 8.63 14.34
C GLY A 130 -1.67 9.88 15.22
N PRO A 131 -0.88 10.00 16.31
CA PRO A 131 -1.06 11.05 17.33
C PRO A 131 -0.40 12.41 16.97
N PHE A 132 0.02 12.58 15.71
CA PHE A 132 0.82 13.71 15.24
C PHE A 132 0.06 14.53 14.22
N ASP A 133 0.07 15.85 14.37
CA ASP A 133 -0.59 16.77 13.44
C ASP A 133 0.26 16.97 12.18
N ARG A 134 -0.06 16.23 11.11
CA ARG A 134 0.70 16.25 9.85
C ARG A 134 0.62 17.60 9.12
N ILE A 135 -0.45 18.37 9.36
CA ILE A 135 -0.63 19.72 8.80
C ILE A 135 0.31 20.72 9.50
N ASP A 136 0.63 20.47 10.77
CA ASP A 136 1.42 21.34 11.62
C ASP A 136 2.73 20.68 12.08
N GLY A 137 3.48 20.16 11.10
CA GLY A 137 4.86 19.71 11.28
C GLY A 137 5.02 18.50 12.22
N ASP A 138 4.03 17.61 12.30
CA ASP A 138 3.97 16.45 13.19
C ASP A 138 3.96 16.79 14.68
N ARG A 139 3.48 17.98 15.04
CA ARG A 139 3.32 18.34 16.45
C ARG A 139 2.33 17.38 17.12
N PRO A 140 2.69 16.70 18.23
CA PRO A 140 1.77 15.80 18.91
C PRO A 140 0.55 16.58 19.40
N PHE A 141 -0.65 16.07 19.13
CA PHE A 141 -1.89 16.63 19.67
C PHE A 141 -2.42 15.79 20.84
N ILE A 142 -1.98 14.54 20.97
CA ILE A 142 -2.26 13.64 22.10
C ILE A 142 -0.99 12.84 22.44
N GLY A 143 -0.72 12.67 23.72
CA GLY A 143 0.56 12.18 24.23
C GLY A 143 1.67 13.23 24.24
N SER A 144 2.86 12.81 24.64
CA SER A 144 4.07 13.65 24.74
C SER A 144 5.23 13.16 23.87
N LEU A 145 5.07 12.00 23.23
CA LEU A 145 6.08 11.43 22.36
C LEU A 145 6.19 12.23 21.07
N SER A 146 7.38 12.26 20.48
CA SER A 146 7.63 12.82 19.15
C SER A 146 7.62 11.73 18.09
N ARG A 147 7.20 12.07 16.87
CA ARG A 147 7.24 11.15 15.73
C ARG A 147 8.70 10.83 15.36
N PRO A 148 9.12 9.56 15.40
CA PRO A 148 10.48 9.18 15.03
C PRO A 148 10.66 9.31 13.51
N LYS A 149 11.85 9.70 13.05
CA LYS A 149 12.18 9.79 11.61
C LYS A 149 12.18 8.42 10.91
N THR A 150 12.33 7.36 11.70
CA THR A 150 12.30 5.96 11.26
C THR A 150 10.89 5.49 10.90
N SER A 151 9.85 6.25 11.29
CA SER A 151 8.45 5.82 11.25
C SER A 151 8.35 4.43 11.90
N ASN A 152 7.72 3.45 11.24
CA ASN A 152 7.81 2.03 11.59
C ASN A 152 8.46 1.18 10.47
N LEU A 153 9.38 1.80 9.70
CA LEU A 153 10.04 1.20 8.54
C LEU A 153 11.48 0.76 8.86
N TYR A 154 12.00 1.21 9.99
CA TYR A 154 13.28 0.88 10.58
C TYR A 154 13.12 0.73 12.10
N PRO A 155 14.08 0.12 12.83
CA PRO A 155 14.06 0.13 14.29
C PRO A 155 14.05 1.57 14.82
N VAL A 156 13.27 1.83 15.85
CA VAL A 156 13.00 3.19 16.37
C VAL A 156 14.27 3.93 16.82
N ASP A 157 15.27 3.18 17.28
CA ASP A 157 16.56 3.69 17.74
C ASP A 157 17.64 3.76 16.65
N MET A 158 17.32 3.33 15.43
CA MET A 158 18.28 3.24 14.34
C MET A 158 18.70 4.62 13.84
N THR A 159 20.00 4.80 13.63
CA THR A 159 20.57 5.99 12.99
C THR A 159 20.87 5.74 11.51
N ARG A 160 21.04 6.83 10.74
CA ARG A 160 21.46 6.71 9.34
C ARG A 160 22.85 6.08 9.24
N GLU A 161 23.76 6.51 10.11
CA GLU A 161 25.15 6.08 10.17
C GLU A 161 25.26 4.58 10.46
N GLU A 162 24.38 4.04 11.29
CA GLU A 162 24.32 2.61 11.58
C GLU A 162 23.98 1.80 10.32
N LEU A 163 22.91 2.18 9.61
CA LEU A 163 22.48 1.46 8.41
C LEU A 163 23.52 1.55 7.28
N GLU A 164 24.11 2.74 7.08
CA GLU A 164 25.17 2.95 6.10
C GLU A 164 26.42 2.13 6.43
N THR A 165 26.80 2.06 7.71
CA THR A 165 27.93 1.24 8.16
C THR A 165 27.65 -0.24 7.94
N TRP A 166 26.43 -0.71 8.20
CA TRP A 166 26.02 -2.08 7.93
C TRP A 166 26.18 -2.43 6.45
N MET A 167 25.62 -1.61 5.55
CA MET A 167 25.67 -1.86 4.10
C MET A 167 27.10 -1.83 3.55
N LYS A 168 27.97 -0.96 4.08
CA LYS A 168 29.40 -0.95 3.74
C LYS A 168 30.12 -2.23 4.16
N ALA A 169 29.80 -2.76 5.34
CA ALA A 169 30.39 -3.99 5.86
C ALA A 169 29.80 -5.26 5.23
N HIS A 170 28.56 -5.20 4.74
CA HIS A 170 27.83 -6.31 4.12
C HIS A 170 27.25 -5.88 2.76
N PRO A 171 28.08 -5.71 1.71
CA PRO A 171 27.61 -5.20 0.41
C PRO A 171 26.52 -6.07 -0.25
N ALA A 172 26.45 -7.35 0.09
CA ALA A 172 25.41 -8.26 -0.39
C ALA A 172 23.99 -7.88 0.11
N ASP A 173 23.90 -7.17 1.24
CA ASP A 173 22.62 -6.76 1.83
C ASP A 173 22.09 -5.46 1.22
N GLU A 174 22.94 -4.67 0.56
CA GLU A 174 22.64 -3.30 0.15
C GLU A 174 21.38 -3.19 -0.72
N GLN A 175 21.21 -4.10 -1.69
CA GLN A 175 20.03 -4.10 -2.56
C GLN A 175 18.74 -4.34 -1.77
N ALA A 176 18.73 -5.34 -0.89
CA ALA A 176 17.55 -5.66 -0.09
C ALA A 176 17.26 -4.55 0.95
N PHE A 177 18.30 -3.90 1.46
CA PHE A 177 18.19 -2.84 2.46
C PHE A 177 17.71 -1.51 1.85
N LYS A 178 18.07 -1.23 0.60
CA LYS A 178 17.58 -0.06 -0.16
C LYS A 178 16.27 -0.31 -0.89
N SER A 179 15.81 -1.56 -0.96
CA SER A 179 14.53 -1.90 -1.61
C SER A 179 13.37 -1.10 -1.02
N ASN A 180 12.47 -0.69 -1.91
CA ASN A 180 11.23 -0.01 -1.55
C ASN A 180 10.27 -0.90 -0.76
N PHE A 181 10.44 -2.22 -0.83
CA PHE A 181 9.48 -3.22 -0.37
C PHE A 181 10.01 -4.06 0.79
N THR A 182 10.87 -3.49 1.64
CA THR A 182 11.39 -4.15 2.85
C THR A 182 11.38 -3.23 4.06
N VAL A 183 11.06 -3.77 5.23
CA VAL A 183 11.29 -3.12 6.52
C VAL A 183 12.63 -3.60 7.08
N ILE A 184 13.39 -2.73 7.72
CA ILE A 184 14.61 -3.13 8.44
C ILE A 184 14.25 -3.45 9.89
N VAL A 185 14.70 -4.60 10.38
CA VAL A 185 14.48 -5.04 11.77
C VAL A 185 15.78 -5.53 12.41
N ARG A 186 15.82 -5.54 13.74
CA ARG A 186 16.88 -6.21 14.51
C ARG A 186 16.45 -7.64 14.80
N LYS A 187 17.21 -8.64 14.34
CA LYS A 187 17.01 -10.07 14.67
C LYS A 187 18.34 -10.67 15.12
N GLY A 188 18.40 -11.16 16.36
CA GLY A 188 19.60 -11.80 16.91
C GLY A 188 20.85 -10.91 16.90
N GLY A 189 20.69 -9.60 17.15
CA GLY A 189 21.79 -8.63 17.13
C GLY A 189 22.26 -8.19 15.73
N LYS A 190 21.59 -8.63 14.67
CA LYS A 190 21.87 -8.26 13.28
C LYS A 190 20.74 -7.44 12.68
N LEU A 191 21.05 -6.66 11.65
CA LEU A 191 20.04 -6.03 10.80
C LEU A 191 19.56 -7.02 9.74
N VAL A 192 18.26 -7.03 9.48
CA VAL A 192 17.64 -7.89 8.46
C VAL A 192 16.61 -7.07 7.71
N ALA A 193 16.63 -7.15 6.38
CA ALA A 193 15.56 -6.64 5.52
C ALA A 193 14.47 -7.70 5.38
N VAL A 194 13.27 -7.42 5.88
CA VAL A 194 12.11 -8.32 5.80
C VAL A 194 11.15 -7.80 4.73
N PRO A 195 10.74 -8.63 3.75
CA PRO A 195 9.87 -8.20 2.66
C PRO A 195 8.48 -7.81 3.16
N TYR A 196 7.85 -6.84 2.50
CA TYR A 196 6.50 -6.37 2.85
C TYR A 196 5.45 -7.49 2.80
N SER A 197 5.58 -8.44 1.87
CA SER A 197 4.70 -9.62 1.80
C SER A 197 4.72 -10.47 3.08
N GLU A 198 5.81 -10.47 3.83
CA GLU A 198 5.91 -11.12 5.14
C GLU A 198 5.42 -10.19 6.26
N VAL A 199 5.91 -8.95 6.30
CA VAL A 199 5.60 -7.98 7.38
C VAL A 199 4.11 -7.69 7.46
N TYR A 200 3.45 -7.54 6.30
CA TYR A 200 2.05 -7.12 6.21
C TYR A 200 1.12 -8.24 5.74
N LYS A 201 1.58 -9.50 5.83
CA LYS A 201 0.87 -10.69 5.36
C LYS A 201 -0.60 -10.74 5.82
N THR A 202 -0.84 -10.44 7.09
CA THR A 202 -2.18 -10.43 7.72
C THR A 202 -3.20 -9.58 6.97
N TRP A 203 -2.77 -8.50 6.33
CA TRP A 203 -3.64 -7.62 5.53
C TRP A 203 -3.52 -7.89 4.03
N LEU A 204 -2.32 -8.24 3.55
CA LEU A 204 -2.06 -8.47 2.13
C LEU A 204 -2.73 -9.72 1.59
N GLU A 205 -2.82 -10.81 2.36
CA GLU A 205 -3.53 -12.02 1.95
C GLU A 205 -5.03 -11.78 1.71
N PRO A 206 -5.81 -11.25 2.67
CA PRO A 206 -7.21 -10.95 2.42
C PRO A 206 -7.41 -9.87 1.34
N ALA A 207 -6.51 -8.88 1.24
CA ALA A 207 -6.56 -7.90 0.15
C ALA A 207 -6.37 -8.56 -1.22
N ALA A 208 -5.44 -9.51 -1.34
CA ALA A 208 -5.23 -10.27 -2.56
C ALA A 208 -6.46 -11.11 -2.96
N GLU A 209 -7.16 -11.72 -2.01
CA GLU A 209 -8.42 -12.43 -2.31
C GLU A 209 -9.51 -11.48 -2.83
N LEU A 210 -9.67 -10.31 -2.20
CA LEU A 210 -10.62 -9.30 -2.66
C LEU A 210 -10.30 -8.79 -4.07
N LEU A 211 -9.02 -8.63 -4.40
CA LEU A 211 -8.60 -8.30 -5.77
C LEU A 211 -8.94 -9.41 -6.76
N ARG A 212 -8.79 -10.68 -6.39
CA ARG A 212 -9.17 -11.81 -7.25
C ARG A 212 -10.69 -11.89 -7.44
N GLU A 213 -11.47 -11.64 -6.39
CA GLU A 213 -12.93 -11.54 -6.49
C GLU A 213 -13.35 -10.39 -7.41
N ALA A 214 -12.74 -9.21 -7.26
CA ALA A 214 -12.97 -8.06 -8.14
C ALA A 214 -12.61 -8.38 -9.59
N ALA A 215 -11.52 -9.10 -9.83
CA ALA A 215 -11.10 -9.53 -11.17
C ALA A 215 -12.14 -10.43 -11.87
N VAL A 216 -12.86 -11.28 -11.11
CA VAL A 216 -13.96 -12.09 -11.64
C VAL A 216 -15.17 -11.22 -12.01
N LEU A 217 -15.42 -10.15 -11.26
CA LEU A 217 -16.62 -9.32 -11.38
C LEU A 217 -16.48 -8.15 -12.38
N CYS A 218 -15.27 -7.62 -12.59
CA CYS A 218 -15.06 -6.34 -13.27
C CYS A 218 -15.41 -6.32 -14.78
N GLY A 219 -15.54 -7.48 -15.43
CA GLY A 219 -15.94 -7.57 -16.84
C GLY A 219 -14.90 -7.13 -17.89
N ASN A 220 -13.88 -6.34 -17.51
CA ASN A 220 -12.80 -5.89 -18.40
C ASN A 220 -11.56 -6.81 -18.28
N ASP A 221 -11.02 -7.27 -19.41
CA ASP A 221 -9.92 -8.24 -19.42
C ASP A 221 -8.56 -7.68 -18.98
N SER A 222 -8.26 -6.43 -19.34
CA SER A 222 -7.02 -5.77 -18.94
C SER A 222 -7.00 -5.47 -17.43
N LEU A 223 -8.13 -4.97 -16.89
CA LEU A 223 -8.32 -4.76 -15.46
C LEU A 223 -8.25 -6.10 -14.70
N LYS A 224 -8.91 -7.15 -15.21
CA LYS A 224 -8.83 -8.50 -14.63
C LYS A 224 -7.39 -9.02 -14.58
N LYS A 225 -6.59 -8.80 -15.62
CA LYS A 225 -5.18 -9.18 -15.66
C LYS A 225 -4.40 -8.45 -14.57
N PHE A 226 -4.54 -7.12 -14.52
CA PHE A 226 -3.92 -6.28 -13.49
C PHE A 226 -4.28 -6.72 -12.06
N LEU A 227 -5.57 -6.87 -11.75
CA LEU A 227 -6.02 -7.23 -10.41
C LEU A 227 -5.46 -8.59 -9.97
N ARG A 228 -5.36 -9.56 -10.90
CA ARG A 228 -4.76 -10.87 -10.63
C ARG A 228 -3.25 -10.79 -10.41
N SER A 229 -2.53 -10.06 -11.25
CA SER A 229 -1.08 -9.93 -11.09
C SER A 229 -0.70 -9.09 -9.88
N ARG A 230 -1.48 -8.06 -9.52
CA ARG A 230 -1.30 -7.30 -8.28
C ARG A 230 -1.58 -8.15 -7.04
N ALA A 231 -2.62 -8.98 -7.06
CA ALA A 231 -2.88 -9.96 -6.00
C ALA A 231 -1.73 -10.97 -5.84
N ALA A 232 -1.06 -11.36 -6.94
CA ALA A 232 0.13 -12.20 -6.88
C ALA A 232 1.35 -11.45 -6.33
N ALA A 233 1.53 -10.18 -6.72
CA ALA A 233 2.61 -9.32 -6.25
C ALA A 233 2.59 -9.10 -4.73
N PHE A 234 1.40 -9.01 -4.12
CA PHE A 234 1.25 -8.94 -2.67
C PHE A 234 1.85 -10.14 -1.93
N ALA A 235 1.83 -11.33 -2.54
CA ALA A 235 2.44 -12.52 -1.96
C ALA A 235 3.93 -12.65 -2.32
N SER A 236 4.30 -12.36 -3.57
CA SER A 236 5.67 -12.54 -4.07
C SER A 236 6.63 -11.42 -3.67
N ASN A 237 6.11 -10.25 -3.30
CA ASN A 237 6.87 -9.01 -3.09
C ASN A 237 7.53 -8.45 -4.37
N ASP A 238 7.15 -8.96 -5.55
CA ASP A 238 7.60 -8.48 -6.86
C ASP A 238 6.44 -7.82 -7.60
N TYR A 239 6.52 -6.50 -7.75
CA TYR A 239 5.48 -5.66 -8.31
C TYR A 239 5.64 -5.35 -9.80
N TYR A 240 6.82 -5.65 -10.38
CA TYR A 240 7.19 -5.17 -11.72
C TYR A 240 6.18 -5.57 -12.80
N GLN A 241 5.80 -6.85 -12.85
CA GLN A 241 4.82 -7.31 -13.84
C GLN A 241 3.43 -6.71 -13.61
N SER A 242 3.04 -6.53 -12.34
CA SER A 242 1.73 -5.93 -12.02
C SER A 242 1.68 -4.44 -12.36
N ASP A 243 2.80 -3.72 -12.29
CA ASP A 243 2.88 -2.32 -12.70
C ASP A 243 2.81 -2.18 -14.23
N ILE A 244 3.41 -3.11 -14.97
CA ILE A 244 3.19 -3.19 -16.43
C ILE A 244 1.71 -3.43 -16.73
N ASP A 245 1.09 -4.42 -16.06
CA ASP A 245 -0.31 -4.74 -16.28
C ASP A 245 -1.25 -3.59 -15.88
N TRP A 246 -0.89 -2.80 -14.87
CA TRP A 246 -1.59 -1.59 -14.47
C TRP A 246 -1.56 -0.51 -15.56
N MET A 247 -0.38 -0.25 -16.13
CA MET A 247 -0.22 0.68 -17.26
C MET A 247 -0.98 0.22 -18.51
N ASP A 248 -1.07 -1.09 -18.72
CA ASP A 248 -1.78 -1.72 -19.85
C ASP A 248 -3.30 -1.78 -19.67
N VAL A 249 -3.86 -1.40 -18.51
CA VAL A 249 -5.31 -1.33 -18.33
C VAL A 249 -5.89 -0.36 -19.36
N ALA A 250 -6.87 -0.80 -20.14
CA ALA A 250 -7.51 -0.02 -21.20
C ALA A 250 -9.02 -0.30 -21.24
N ASP A 251 -9.78 0.70 -21.68
CA ASP A 251 -11.24 0.62 -21.89
C ASP A 251 -12.02 0.08 -20.68
N SER A 252 -11.54 0.38 -19.48
CA SER A 252 -12.17 0.02 -18.22
C SER A 252 -12.89 1.25 -17.64
N PRO A 253 -14.17 1.13 -17.22
CA PRO A 253 -14.85 2.21 -16.51
C PRO A 253 -14.35 2.38 -15.07
N ILE A 254 -13.62 1.39 -14.55
CA ILE A 254 -13.00 1.39 -13.22
C ILE A 254 -11.49 1.59 -13.41
N ASP A 255 -10.91 2.54 -12.68
CA ASP A 255 -9.46 2.73 -12.60
C ASP A 255 -9.02 2.61 -11.14
N VAL A 256 -8.00 1.78 -10.90
CA VAL A 256 -7.54 1.40 -9.57
C VAL A 256 -6.04 1.50 -9.51
N THR A 257 -5.56 2.24 -8.52
CA THR A 257 -4.18 2.21 -8.06
C THR A 257 -4.18 1.58 -6.67
N ILE A 258 -3.40 0.52 -6.44
CA ILE A 258 -3.36 -0.15 -5.13
C ILE A 258 -2.04 -0.89 -4.86
N GLY A 259 -1.20 -0.40 -3.96
CA GLY A 259 0.09 -1.01 -3.67
C GLY A 259 1.05 -0.06 -2.95
N PRO A 260 2.31 -0.47 -2.76
CA PRO A 260 3.35 0.39 -2.19
C PRO A 260 4.01 1.24 -3.28
N TYR A 261 3.92 2.57 -3.18
CA TYR A 261 4.45 3.49 -4.21
C TYR A 261 5.36 4.58 -3.65
N GLU A 262 4.80 5.53 -2.91
CA GLU A 262 5.49 6.76 -2.54
C GLU A 262 6.40 6.61 -1.33
N VAL A 263 7.52 7.33 -1.31
CA VAL A 263 8.58 7.17 -0.28
C VAL A 263 8.62 8.32 0.73
N TYR A 264 7.66 9.24 0.70
CA TYR A 264 7.66 10.45 1.54
C TYR A 264 7.55 10.15 3.05
N GLU A 265 6.92 9.03 3.39
CA GLU A 265 6.76 8.57 4.77
C GLU A 265 8.09 8.09 5.38
N ASP A 266 9.06 7.70 4.54
CA ASP A 266 10.43 7.42 4.95
C ASP A 266 11.24 8.71 5.03
N ARG A 267 11.27 9.29 6.23
CA ARG A 267 12.02 10.52 6.53
C ARG A 267 13.50 10.26 6.84
N MET A 268 13.93 9.00 6.84
CA MET A 268 15.34 8.64 7.00
C MET A 268 16.05 8.67 5.67
N PHE A 269 15.62 7.88 4.68
CA PHE A 269 16.36 7.73 3.42
C PHE A 269 15.54 7.98 2.16
N GLY A 270 14.20 7.99 2.27
CA GLY A 270 13.33 7.99 1.09
C GLY A 270 13.47 6.72 0.25
N TYR A 271 13.80 5.58 0.87
CA TYR A 271 13.83 4.28 0.21
C TYR A 271 12.47 3.59 0.30
N LYS A 272 11.84 3.64 1.48
CA LYS A 272 10.72 2.71 1.78
C LYS A 272 9.40 3.26 1.26
N ALA A 273 8.72 2.47 0.44
CA ALA A 273 7.43 2.85 -0.11
C ALA A 273 6.31 2.65 0.92
N ALA A 274 5.37 3.59 0.97
CA ALA A 274 4.15 3.52 1.73
C ALA A 274 3.03 2.91 0.87
N PHE A 275 2.16 2.14 1.53
CA PHE A 275 1.00 1.54 0.91
C PHE A 275 -0.11 2.58 0.69
N GLU A 276 -0.71 2.53 -0.49
CA GLU A 276 -1.81 3.40 -0.87
C GLU A 276 -2.80 2.72 -1.82
N ALA A 277 -4.01 3.27 -1.86
CA ALA A 277 -5.06 2.87 -2.76
C ALA A 277 -5.90 4.08 -3.22
N PHE A 278 -6.17 4.14 -4.51
CA PHE A 278 -7.19 4.99 -5.13
C PHE A 278 -8.15 4.06 -5.87
N ILE A 279 -9.39 4.01 -5.43
CA ILE A 279 -10.48 3.33 -6.12
C ILE A 279 -11.29 4.41 -6.81
N THR A 280 -11.34 4.35 -8.14
CA THR A 280 -11.89 5.45 -8.94
C THR A 280 -12.74 4.92 -10.10
N VAL A 281 -13.56 5.79 -10.65
CA VAL A 281 -14.29 5.54 -11.90
C VAL A 281 -13.86 6.57 -12.94
N VAL A 282 -13.70 6.12 -14.18
CA VAL A 282 -13.23 6.98 -15.26
C VAL A 282 -14.35 7.90 -15.71
N ASN A 283 -14.04 9.19 -15.83
CA ASN A 283 -14.89 10.16 -16.53
C ASN A 283 -14.44 10.24 -18.00
N PRO A 284 -15.14 9.58 -18.94
CA PRO A 284 -14.70 9.49 -20.32
C PRO A 284 -14.79 10.84 -21.06
N GLU A 285 -15.75 11.69 -20.69
CA GLU A 285 -15.93 13.00 -21.32
C GLU A 285 -14.75 13.91 -21.00
N GLU A 286 -14.40 14.05 -19.72
CA GLU A 286 -13.27 14.86 -19.29
C GLU A 286 -11.93 14.26 -19.72
N SER A 287 -11.80 12.93 -19.68
CA SER A 287 -10.60 12.24 -20.19
C SER A 287 -10.33 12.57 -21.66
N LYS A 288 -11.39 12.61 -22.49
CA LYS A 288 -11.26 12.96 -23.91
C LYS A 288 -10.76 14.39 -24.11
N LYS A 289 -11.14 15.34 -23.25
CA LYS A 289 -10.66 16.73 -23.33
C LYS A 289 -9.15 16.83 -23.12
N LEU A 290 -8.59 15.98 -22.26
CA LEU A 290 -7.15 15.97 -21.95
C LEU A 290 -6.29 15.19 -22.95
N GLN A 291 -6.89 14.37 -23.84
CA GLN A 291 -6.13 13.63 -24.87
C GLN A 291 -5.32 14.55 -25.78
N VAL A 292 -5.75 15.82 -25.94
CA VAL A 292 -5.01 16.81 -26.73
C VAL A 292 -3.57 17.00 -26.25
N TYR A 293 -3.31 16.88 -24.95
CA TYR A 293 -1.98 17.09 -24.37
C TYR A 293 -0.97 16.00 -24.75
N GLN A 294 -1.44 14.77 -25.04
CA GLN A 294 -0.57 13.68 -25.50
C GLN A 294 0.12 14.03 -26.82
N ASN A 295 -0.53 14.83 -27.68
CA ASN A 295 0.04 15.28 -28.96
C ASN A 295 1.19 16.28 -28.79
N TYR A 296 1.27 16.96 -27.64
CA TYR A 296 2.28 17.99 -27.38
C TYR A 296 3.50 17.48 -26.63
N LEU A 297 3.53 16.23 -26.15
CA LEU A 297 4.65 15.69 -25.34
C LEU A 297 6.00 15.84 -26.05
N LYS A 298 6.05 15.57 -27.36
CA LYS A 298 7.27 15.72 -28.14
C LYS A 298 7.70 17.18 -28.27
N GLU A 299 6.77 18.08 -28.59
CA GLU A 299 7.05 19.51 -28.70
C GLU A 299 7.52 20.09 -27.35
N LEU A 300 6.90 19.67 -26.25
CA LEU A 300 7.31 20.06 -24.89
C LEU A 300 8.74 19.59 -24.59
N ASP A 301 9.04 18.33 -24.86
CA ASP A 301 10.37 17.74 -24.66
C ASP A 301 11.45 18.47 -25.50
N GLU A 302 11.13 18.86 -26.74
CA GLU A 302 12.04 19.60 -27.64
C GLU A 302 12.27 21.06 -27.22
N ASN A 303 11.33 21.67 -26.49
CA ASN A 303 11.38 23.07 -26.07
C ASN A 303 11.73 23.24 -24.58
N LEU A 304 12.18 22.19 -23.90
CA LEU A 304 12.67 22.31 -22.53
C LEU A 304 13.83 23.31 -22.46
N PRO A 305 13.81 24.29 -21.52
CA PRO A 305 14.89 25.25 -21.35
C PRO A 305 16.11 24.59 -20.70
N MET A 306 16.78 23.74 -21.47
CA MET A 306 17.91 22.94 -21.01
C MET A 306 19.23 23.73 -21.14
N PRO A 307 20.21 23.48 -20.24
CA PRO A 307 21.56 23.98 -20.40
C PRO A 307 22.16 23.57 -21.75
N ALA A 308 23.03 24.41 -22.31
CA ALA A 308 23.70 24.13 -23.58
C ALA A 308 24.42 22.76 -23.53
N GLY A 309 24.13 21.91 -24.52
CA GLY A 309 24.71 20.56 -24.64
C GLY A 309 23.97 19.45 -23.88
N ALA A 310 23.00 19.78 -23.04
CA ALA A 310 22.11 18.78 -22.43
C ALA A 310 21.11 18.25 -23.46
N LYS A 311 20.76 16.96 -23.33
CA LYS A 311 19.78 16.29 -24.18
C LYS A 311 18.79 15.55 -23.29
N TRP A 312 17.52 15.80 -23.52
CA TRP A 312 16.44 14.98 -23.00
C TRP A 312 16.07 13.92 -24.04
N ILE A 313 15.99 12.66 -23.63
CA ILE A 313 15.62 11.54 -24.50
C ILE A 313 14.55 10.76 -23.77
N ARG A 314 13.39 10.61 -24.42
CA ARG A 314 12.28 9.81 -23.93
C ARG A 314 12.11 8.58 -24.82
N ASP A 315 12.01 7.40 -24.21
CA ASP A 315 11.92 6.13 -24.93
C ASP A 315 10.50 5.83 -25.47
N ARG A 316 9.46 6.44 -24.89
CA ARG A 316 8.07 6.37 -25.35
C ARG A 316 7.31 7.67 -25.15
N TYR A 317 6.49 8.04 -26.13
CA TYR A 317 5.58 9.19 -26.07
C TYR A 317 4.12 8.77 -25.78
N GLU A 318 3.95 7.73 -24.96
CA GLU A 318 2.64 7.24 -24.52
C GLU A 318 2.50 7.55 -23.04
N SER A 319 1.59 8.46 -22.69
CA SER A 319 1.22 8.74 -21.30
C SER A 319 -0.30 8.76 -21.24
N PRO A 320 -0.94 7.64 -20.85
CA PRO A 320 -2.39 7.61 -20.67
C PRO A 320 -2.78 8.67 -19.64
N ILE A 321 -3.63 9.62 -20.06
CA ILE A 321 -4.20 10.62 -19.15
C ILE A 321 -5.66 10.25 -18.97
N ARG A 322 -6.07 10.06 -17.71
CA ARG A 322 -7.44 9.78 -17.33
C ARG A 322 -7.90 10.80 -16.31
N VAL A 323 -9.11 11.29 -16.50
CA VAL A 323 -9.84 12.02 -15.48
C VAL A 323 -10.74 11.02 -14.78
N VAL A 324 -10.66 10.99 -13.46
CA VAL A 324 -11.35 10.00 -12.65
C VAL A 324 -12.06 10.66 -11.47
N ASP A 325 -13.17 10.08 -11.07
CA ASP A 325 -13.86 10.41 -9.83
C ASP A 325 -13.45 9.41 -8.76
N VAL A 326 -12.93 9.92 -7.64
CA VAL A 326 -12.47 9.08 -6.52
C VAL A 326 -13.66 8.65 -5.67
N ILE A 327 -13.85 7.34 -5.53
CA ILE A 327 -14.95 6.74 -4.75
C ILE A 327 -14.47 6.17 -3.41
N GLY A 328 -13.20 5.79 -3.34
CA GLY A 328 -12.57 5.29 -2.13
C GLY A 328 -11.06 5.48 -2.17
N THR A 329 -10.48 5.67 -1.00
CA THR A 329 -9.03 5.74 -0.80
C THR A 329 -8.65 4.80 0.34
N GLY A 330 -7.39 4.38 0.36
CA GLY A 330 -6.79 3.66 1.47
C GLY A 330 -5.33 4.02 1.59
N GLY A 331 -4.81 4.01 2.80
CA GLY A 331 -3.39 4.26 3.04
C GLY A 331 -3.00 5.72 2.90
N GLN A 332 -1.83 6.00 2.32
CA GLN A 332 -1.23 7.34 2.34
C GLN A 332 -2.15 8.49 1.84
N PRO A 333 -2.94 8.33 0.76
CA PRO A 333 -3.85 9.38 0.30
C PRO A 333 -5.10 9.56 1.17
N ALA A 334 -5.43 8.56 1.98
CA ALA A 334 -6.71 8.48 2.64
C ALA A 334 -6.80 9.38 3.87
N GLU A 335 -5.69 9.60 4.59
CA GLU A 335 -5.61 10.30 5.88
C GLU A 335 -6.99 10.33 6.59
N ARG A 336 -7.44 9.08 6.83
CA ARG A 336 -8.74 8.43 7.16
C ARG A 336 -10.06 9.22 7.16
N ARG A 337 -11.14 8.52 6.74
CA ARG A 337 -12.54 8.95 6.98
C ARG A 337 -12.87 8.94 8.48
N ALA A 338 -13.39 10.07 8.98
CA ALA A 338 -14.14 10.12 10.23
C ALA A 338 -15.43 9.28 10.11
N GLY A 339 -15.41 8.06 10.66
CA GLY A 339 -16.59 7.18 10.75
C GLY A 339 -16.54 5.98 9.81
N ALA A 340 -16.00 4.87 10.30
CA ALA A 340 -16.39 3.55 9.82
C ALA A 340 -17.77 3.19 10.42
N PRO A 341 -18.68 2.53 9.69
CA PRO A 341 -19.96 2.10 10.24
C PRO A 341 -19.69 1.05 11.31
N GLY A 342 -20.16 1.32 12.53
CA GLY A 342 -20.22 0.33 13.59
C GLY A 342 -21.02 -0.89 13.13
N GLU A 343 -20.61 -2.04 13.62
CA GLU A 343 -21.31 -3.32 13.57
C GLU A 343 -22.83 -3.12 13.72
N GLY A 344 -23.61 -3.55 12.72
CA GLY A 344 -25.07 -3.53 12.84
C GLY A 344 -25.88 -3.16 11.60
N GLN A 345 -25.49 -3.61 10.40
CA GLN A 345 -26.45 -3.75 9.30
C GLN A 345 -26.28 -5.14 8.69
N GLN A 346 -26.87 -6.12 9.38
CA GLN A 346 -27.29 -7.36 8.74
C GLN A 346 -28.16 -6.97 7.54
N ALA A 347 -27.70 -7.32 6.34
CA ALA A 347 -28.52 -7.33 5.16
C ALA A 347 -29.71 -8.24 5.44
N GLY A 348 -30.87 -7.62 5.67
CA GLY A 348 -32.14 -8.32 5.76
C GLY A 348 -32.37 -9.09 4.47
N SER A 349 -32.33 -10.41 4.58
CA SER A 349 -32.86 -11.34 3.59
C SER A 349 -34.35 -11.03 3.40
N ALA A 350 -34.70 -10.40 2.28
CA ALA A 350 -36.07 -10.38 1.81
C ALA A 350 -36.38 -11.78 1.24
N GLU A 351 -36.80 -12.69 2.12
CA GLU A 351 -37.58 -13.86 1.71
C GLU A 351 -38.99 -13.39 1.38
N GLU A 352 -39.37 -13.54 0.11
CA GLU A 352 -40.74 -13.45 -0.37
C GLU A 352 -41.58 -14.54 0.31
N HIS A 353 -42.34 -14.18 1.34
CA HIS A 353 -43.48 -14.98 1.76
C HIS A 353 -44.73 -14.55 0.98
N HIS A 354 -45.00 -15.34 -0.05
CA HIS A 354 -46.29 -15.41 -0.72
C HIS A 354 -47.26 -16.17 0.18
N ASP A 355 -48.23 -15.49 0.81
CA ASP A 355 -49.49 -16.16 1.20
C ASP A 355 -50.70 -15.21 1.33
N ARG A 356 -51.58 -15.34 0.33
CA ARG A 356 -53.05 -15.47 0.32
C ARG A 356 -53.96 -14.83 1.41
N GLN A 357 -55.10 -14.36 0.87
CA GLN A 357 -56.43 -14.06 1.44
C GLN A 357 -56.54 -12.67 2.10
N VAL A 358 -57.44 -11.76 1.68
CA VAL A 358 -58.84 -11.87 1.22
C VAL A 358 -59.11 -10.98 0.02
#